data_AF-A0A5J4XWT5-F1
#
_entry.id   AF-A0A5J4XWT5-F1
#
_cell.length_a   1.000
_cell.length_b   1.000
_cell.length_c   1.000
_cell.angle_alpha   90.00
_cell.angle_beta   90.00
_cell.angle_gamma   90.00
#
_symmetry.space_group_name_H-M   'P 1'
#
loop_
_entity.id
_entity.type
_entity.pdbx_description
1 polymer ?
#
loop_
_entity_poly.entity_id
_entity_poly.type
_entity_poly.pdbx_seq_one_letter_code
_entity_poly.pdbx_strand_id
1 'polypeptide(L)'
;MVDGVLSELEAARFIETAERLGLEHQGSRGAAHGEAHRDNERVAFQDEAFAKHLWQMSGLADVFRQMDLDNQTAIGVNPNIRLYKYGPGQSFGKHVDDSVDVGDGMYTEYTLLIYLSGSGSPAAKGKQKGVTKSSPGLLGGDTIFYGHRGKVVATVVPKAGRALLHRHGDACLEHESAPVKAGLKYILRSDVCFTDS
;
A
#
# COMPACT_ATOMS: atom_id res chain seq x y z
N MET A 1 5.01 5.36 10.12
CA MET A 1 4.58 3.95 10.13
C MET A 1 3.77 3.71 11.38
N VAL A 2 2.74 2.86 11.31
CA VAL A 2 1.87 2.51 12.44
C VAL A 2 1.79 0.99 12.49
N ASP A 3 2.23 0.38 13.59
CA ASP A 3 2.18 -1.07 13.78
C ASP A 3 0.85 -1.49 14.40
N GLY A 4 0.37 -2.70 14.07
CA GLY A 4 -0.84 -3.27 14.69
C GLY A 4 -2.15 -2.67 14.18
N VAL A 5 -2.13 -1.99 13.03
CA VAL A 5 -3.34 -1.51 12.33
C VAL A 5 -4.25 -2.68 11.95
N LEU A 6 -3.65 -3.83 11.64
CA LEU A 6 -4.32 -5.13 11.58
C LEU A 6 -3.53 -6.15 12.40
N SER A 7 -4.22 -7.11 12.99
CA SER A 7 -3.60 -8.34 13.47
C SER A 7 -3.13 -9.23 12.31
N GLU A 8 -2.24 -10.20 12.58
CA GLU A 8 -1.81 -11.16 11.56
C GLU A 8 -2.99 -12.00 11.01
N LEU A 9 -3.99 -12.29 11.85
CA LEU A 9 -5.18 -13.03 11.44
C LEU A 9 -6.06 -12.20 10.49
N GLU A 10 -6.25 -10.91 10.77
CA GLU A 10 -6.98 -10.01 9.87
C GLU A 10 -6.24 -9.83 8.56
N ALA A 11 -4.92 -9.64 8.62
CA ALA A 11 -4.08 -9.56 7.43
C ALA A 11 -4.21 -10.82 6.55
N ALA A 12 -4.19 -12.01 7.15
CA ALA A 12 -4.41 -13.27 6.44
C ALA A 12 -5.82 -13.37 5.80
N ARG A 13 -6.87 -12.89 6.48
CA ARG A 13 -8.23 -12.86 5.93
C ARG A 13 -8.37 -11.91 4.74
N PHE A 14 -7.63 -10.80 4.73
CA PHE A 14 -7.57 -9.94 3.54
C PHE A 14 -6.86 -10.61 2.36
N ILE A 15 -5.81 -11.40 2.62
CA ILE A 15 -5.16 -12.20 1.57
C ILE A 15 -6.14 -13.20 0.97
N GLU A 16 -6.86 -13.95 1.81
CA GLU A 16 -7.90 -14.89 1.34
C GLU A 16 -9.00 -14.17 0.55
N THR A 17 -9.39 -12.98 0.98
CA THR A 17 -10.37 -12.15 0.27
C THR A 17 -9.85 -11.70 -1.09
N ALA A 18 -8.60 -11.24 -1.19
CA ALA A 18 -7.96 -10.87 -2.45
C ALA A 18 -7.97 -12.04 -3.45
N GLU A 19 -7.56 -13.23 -3.00
CA GLU A 19 -7.53 -14.43 -3.84
C GLU A 19 -8.93 -14.86 -4.30
N ARG A 20 -9.95 -14.69 -3.46
CA ARG A 20 -11.34 -15.01 -3.79
C ARG A 20 -11.96 -14.01 -4.76
N LEU A 21 -11.67 -12.72 -4.61
CA LEU A 21 -12.13 -11.68 -5.54
C LEU A 21 -11.53 -11.86 -6.94
N GLY A 22 -10.35 -12.48 -7.01
CA GLY A 22 -9.57 -12.61 -8.23
C GLY A 22 -8.79 -11.32 -8.48
N LEU A 23 -7.46 -11.44 -8.56
CA LEU A 23 -6.61 -10.32 -8.92
C LEU A 23 -6.26 -10.38 -10.39
N GLU A 24 -6.25 -9.23 -11.03
CA GLU A 24 -5.89 -9.09 -12.43
C GLU A 24 -4.46 -8.59 -12.56
N HIS A 25 -3.72 -9.15 -13.50
CA HIS A 25 -2.37 -8.69 -13.81
C HIS A 25 -2.40 -7.25 -14.33
N GLN A 26 -1.51 -6.42 -13.79
CA GLN A 26 -1.30 -5.03 -14.17
C GLN A 26 0.16 -4.87 -14.62
N GLY A 27 0.33 -4.62 -15.91
CA GLY A 27 1.62 -4.32 -16.52
C GLY A 27 1.66 -2.88 -17.02
N SER A 28 2.83 -2.26 -16.97
CA SER A 28 3.11 -1.00 -17.68
C SER A 28 4.02 -1.23 -18.88
N ARG A 29 4.07 -0.28 -19.81
CA ARG A 29 5.07 -0.28 -20.88
C ARG A 29 6.45 0.21 -20.42
N GLY A 30 6.52 0.83 -19.24
CA GLY A 30 7.75 1.27 -18.58
C GLY A 30 8.26 2.64 -19.04
N ALA A 31 9.42 3.04 -18.52
CA ALA A 31 9.89 4.44 -18.55
C ALA A 31 10.06 5.03 -19.95
N ALA A 32 10.35 4.19 -20.95
CA ALA A 32 10.41 4.60 -22.37
C ALA A 32 9.08 5.16 -22.91
N HIS A 33 7.98 4.88 -22.21
CA HIS A 33 6.63 5.37 -22.52
C HIS A 33 6.10 6.39 -21.49
N GLY A 34 6.98 6.94 -20.64
CA GLY A 34 6.60 7.88 -19.58
C GLY A 34 5.87 7.24 -18.39
N GLU A 35 5.88 5.91 -18.31
CA GLU A 35 5.24 5.15 -17.23
C GLU A 35 6.28 4.55 -16.29
N ALA A 36 6.04 4.56 -14.99
CA ALA A 36 6.83 3.75 -14.08
C ALA A 36 6.63 2.26 -14.37
N HIS A 37 7.72 1.47 -14.36
CA HIS A 37 7.64 0.02 -14.56
C HIS A 37 6.72 -0.62 -13.53
N ARG A 38 5.62 -1.23 -13.95
CA ARG A 38 4.68 -1.96 -13.10
C ARG A 38 4.57 -3.39 -13.59
N ASP A 39 4.70 -4.31 -12.65
CA ASP A 39 4.38 -5.72 -12.80
C ASP A 39 3.82 -6.19 -11.46
N ASN A 40 2.50 -6.29 -11.37
CA ASN A 40 1.82 -6.81 -10.20
C ASN A 40 0.44 -7.37 -10.55
N GLU A 41 -0.27 -7.84 -9.53
CA GLU A 41 -1.68 -8.20 -9.60
C GLU A 41 -2.49 -7.27 -8.69
N ARG A 42 -3.70 -6.91 -9.14
CA ARG A 42 -4.57 -5.98 -8.41
C ARG A 42 -6.04 -6.38 -8.53
N VAL A 43 -6.79 -6.13 -7.46
CA VAL A 43 -8.24 -5.90 -7.50
C VAL A 43 -8.57 -4.57 -6.80
N ALA A 44 -9.62 -3.89 -7.24
CA ALA A 44 -10.09 -2.64 -6.65
C ALA A 44 -11.61 -2.69 -6.46
N PHE A 45 -12.10 -2.11 -5.38
CA PHE A 45 -13.51 -2.05 -5.05
C PHE A 45 -13.81 -0.84 -4.15
N GLN A 46 -15.07 -0.42 -4.10
CA GLN A 46 -15.55 0.63 -3.22
C GLN A 46 -16.18 0.04 -1.98
N ASP A 47 -15.78 0.48 -0.79
CA ASP A 47 -16.34 0.04 0.49
C ASP A 47 -16.28 1.14 1.56
N GLU A 48 -17.35 1.93 1.67
CA GLU A 48 -17.47 3.02 2.65
C GLU A 48 -17.49 2.52 4.09
N ALA A 49 -18.19 1.42 4.35
CA ALA A 49 -18.34 0.88 5.70
C ALA A 49 -16.98 0.39 6.22
N PHE A 50 -16.23 -0.31 5.39
CA PHE A 50 -14.88 -0.73 5.71
C PHE A 50 -13.92 0.46 5.89
N ALA A 51 -13.93 1.44 4.99
CA ALA A 51 -13.06 2.62 5.11
C ALA A 51 -13.32 3.39 6.41
N LYS A 52 -14.60 3.56 6.79
CA LYS A 52 -14.99 4.15 8.07
C LYS A 52 -14.50 3.32 9.26
N HIS A 53 -14.70 2.01 9.21
CA HIS A 53 -14.23 1.11 10.27
C HIS A 53 -12.71 1.15 10.44
N LEU A 54 -11.98 1.12 9.32
CA LEU A 54 -10.52 1.21 9.30
C LEU A 54 -10.04 2.52 9.92
N TRP A 55 -10.66 3.66 9.57
CA TRP A 55 -10.32 4.95 10.17
C TRP A 55 -10.52 4.98 11.70
N GLN A 56 -11.65 4.44 12.16
CA GLN A 56 -12.07 4.53 13.56
C GLN A 56 -11.35 3.53 14.48
N MET A 57 -11.09 2.31 13.99
CA MET A 57 -10.69 1.19 14.85
C MET A 57 -9.21 0.84 14.78
N SER A 58 -8.48 1.35 13.79
CA SER A 58 -7.06 0.98 13.60
C SER A 58 -6.05 1.96 14.22
N GLY A 59 -6.53 3.01 14.89
CA GLY A 59 -5.69 4.08 15.45
C GLY A 59 -5.22 5.12 14.42
N LEU A 60 -5.57 4.98 13.14
CA LEU A 60 -5.21 5.96 12.11
C LEU A 60 -5.75 7.37 12.43
N ALA A 61 -7.01 7.48 12.86
CA ALA A 61 -7.58 8.77 13.26
C ALA A 61 -6.81 9.43 14.42
N ASP A 62 -6.30 8.63 15.36
CA ASP A 62 -5.51 9.14 16.50
C ASP A 62 -4.14 9.65 16.06
N VAL A 63 -3.52 8.97 15.10
CA VAL A 63 -2.25 9.40 14.50
C VAL A 63 -2.42 10.76 13.83
N PHE A 64 -3.43 10.92 12.96
CA PHE A 64 -3.63 12.19 12.26
C PHE A 64 -4.07 13.33 13.20
N ARG A 65 -4.82 13.04 14.27
CA ARG A 65 -5.16 14.06 15.28
C ARG A 65 -3.95 14.60 16.04
N GLN A 66 -2.81 13.90 16.03
CA GLN A 66 -1.58 14.31 16.69
C GLN A 66 -0.57 14.96 15.72
N MET A 67 -0.87 14.96 14.42
CA MET A 67 -0.01 15.57 13.41
C MET A 67 -0.35 17.05 13.24
N ASP A 68 0.68 17.85 12.98
CA ASP A 68 0.51 19.19 12.45
C ASP A 68 0.30 19.09 10.93
N LEU A 69 -0.85 19.57 10.46
CA LEU A 69 -1.34 19.37 9.09
C LEU A 69 -1.60 20.69 8.36
N ASP A 70 -1.00 21.80 8.81
CA ASP A 70 -0.99 23.09 8.10
C ASP A 70 -2.36 23.53 7.55
N ASN A 71 -3.30 23.86 8.44
CA ASN A 71 -4.69 24.26 8.12
C ASN A 71 -5.52 23.20 7.35
N GLN A 72 -5.07 21.95 7.27
CA GLN A 72 -5.84 20.86 6.69
C GLN A 72 -6.33 19.92 7.78
N THR A 73 -7.50 19.34 7.57
CA THR A 73 -8.09 18.35 8.48
C THR A 73 -8.20 17.01 7.78
N ALA A 74 -7.57 15.97 8.33
CA ALA A 74 -7.77 14.60 7.89
C ALA A 74 -9.15 14.09 8.36
N ILE A 75 -10.00 13.65 7.43
CA ILE A 75 -11.42 13.36 7.69
C ILE A 75 -11.76 11.86 7.60
N GLY A 76 -10.92 11.05 6.97
CA GLY A 76 -11.19 9.62 6.83
C GLY A 76 -10.29 8.91 5.83
N VAL A 77 -10.54 7.62 5.64
CA VAL A 77 -9.94 6.81 4.57
C VAL A 77 -10.84 6.86 3.35
N ASN A 78 -10.26 6.97 2.16
CA ASN A 78 -10.98 6.91 0.89
C ASN A 78 -11.64 5.52 0.71
N PRO A 79 -12.91 5.44 0.29
CA PRO A 79 -13.60 4.15 0.10
C PRO A 79 -13.00 3.29 -1.01
N ASN A 80 -12.11 3.85 -1.84
CA ASN A 80 -11.45 3.14 -2.94
C ASN A 80 -10.35 2.23 -2.43
N ILE A 81 -10.71 0.99 -2.11
CA ILE A 81 -9.79 -0.01 -1.59
C ILE A 81 -9.19 -0.80 -2.73
N ARG A 82 -7.87 -0.95 -2.69
CA ARG A 82 -7.11 -1.73 -3.66
C ARG A 82 -6.34 -2.81 -2.92
N LEU A 83 -6.40 -4.04 -3.41
CA LEU A 83 -5.53 -5.13 -2.94
C LEU A 83 -4.51 -5.41 -4.01
N TYR A 84 -3.24 -5.39 -3.63
CA TYR A 84 -2.12 -5.71 -4.49
C TYR A 84 -1.49 -7.03 -4.09
N LYS A 85 -0.97 -7.73 -5.09
CA LYS A 85 -0.19 -8.93 -4.94
C LYS A 85 1.03 -8.88 -5.85
N TYR A 86 2.15 -9.30 -5.31
CA TYR A 86 3.41 -9.44 -6.03
C TYR A 86 4.03 -10.80 -5.67
N GLY A 87 4.47 -11.54 -6.68
CA GLY A 87 5.32 -12.71 -6.52
C GLY A 87 6.75 -12.49 -7.00
N PRO A 88 7.56 -13.55 -7.00
CA PRO A 88 8.97 -13.45 -7.33
C PRO A 88 9.24 -12.75 -8.66
N GLY A 89 10.11 -11.73 -8.65
CA GLY A 89 10.46 -10.87 -9.78
C GLY A 89 9.55 -9.66 -9.99
N GLN A 90 8.29 -9.72 -9.54
CA GLN A 90 7.32 -8.64 -9.70
C GLN A 90 7.70 -7.43 -8.83
N SER A 91 7.42 -6.23 -9.34
CA SER A 91 7.82 -4.95 -8.73
C SER A 91 6.96 -3.79 -9.23
N PHE A 92 7.09 -2.64 -8.58
CA PHE A 92 6.59 -1.37 -9.12
C PHE A 92 7.69 -0.33 -8.95
N GLY A 93 8.33 0.05 -10.05
CA GLY A 93 9.45 0.96 -10.11
C GLY A 93 9.09 2.38 -9.67
N LYS A 94 10.12 3.22 -9.60
CA LYS A 94 10.07 4.61 -9.12
C LYS A 94 8.92 5.41 -9.72
N HIS A 95 8.10 5.98 -8.85
CA HIS A 95 6.98 6.86 -9.18
C HIS A 95 6.68 7.83 -8.03
N VAL A 96 5.83 8.80 -8.32
CA VAL A 96 5.10 9.60 -7.34
C VAL A 96 3.62 9.24 -7.44
N ASP A 97 2.91 9.40 -6.34
CA ASP A 97 1.45 9.30 -6.31
C ASP A 97 0.85 10.71 -6.43
N ASP A 98 -0.32 10.82 -7.05
CA ASP A 98 -1.05 12.08 -7.22
C ASP A 98 -2.21 12.19 -6.22
N SER A 99 -2.52 13.43 -5.83
CA SER A 99 -3.73 13.74 -5.07
C SER A 99 -4.98 13.48 -5.91
N VAL A 100 -6.02 12.96 -5.27
CA VAL A 100 -7.30 12.64 -5.91
C VAL A 100 -8.36 13.60 -5.38
N ASP A 101 -9.08 14.26 -6.29
CA ASP A 101 -10.30 15.01 -5.97
C ASP A 101 -11.42 14.01 -5.61
N VAL A 102 -11.95 14.13 -4.39
CA VAL A 102 -13.00 13.25 -3.86
C VAL A 102 -14.39 13.93 -3.91
N GLY A 103 -14.47 15.15 -4.45
CA GLY A 103 -15.69 15.97 -4.50
C GLY A 103 -15.89 16.83 -3.25
N ASP A 104 -16.78 17.83 -3.35
CA ASP A 104 -17.18 18.70 -2.23
C ASP A 104 -16.01 19.42 -1.51
N GLY A 105 -14.95 19.73 -2.26
CA GLY A 105 -13.73 20.35 -1.71
C GLY A 105 -12.82 19.38 -0.95
N MET A 106 -13.12 18.09 -0.96
CA MET A 106 -12.30 17.06 -0.34
C MET A 106 -11.27 16.49 -1.34
N TYR A 107 -10.08 16.19 -0.84
CA TYR A 107 -8.96 15.66 -1.63
C TYR A 107 -8.17 14.63 -0.82
N THR A 108 -7.27 13.89 -1.46
CA THR A 108 -6.36 12.98 -0.73
C THR A 108 -4.94 13.56 -0.67
N GLU A 109 -4.26 13.43 0.47
CA GLU A 109 -2.86 13.91 0.65
C GLU A 109 -1.87 12.82 1.04
N TYR A 110 -2.37 11.72 1.60
CA TYR A 110 -1.52 10.62 2.06
C TYR A 110 -1.96 9.32 1.40
N THR A 111 -0.99 8.62 0.84
CA THR A 111 -1.17 7.20 0.49
C THR A 111 -1.08 6.36 1.77
N LEU A 112 -2.04 5.45 1.93
CA LEU A 112 -2.10 4.45 2.99
C LEU A 112 -1.79 3.07 2.41
N LEU A 113 -0.63 2.50 2.79
CA LEU A 113 -0.28 1.11 2.49
C LEU A 113 -0.33 0.28 3.76
N ILE A 114 -1.20 -0.73 3.83
CA ILE A 114 -1.21 -1.72 4.90
C ILE A 114 -0.62 -3.01 4.35
N TYR A 115 0.53 -3.41 4.88
CA TYR A 115 1.17 -4.66 4.50
C TYR A 115 0.37 -5.84 5.07
N LEU A 116 -0.10 -6.73 4.21
CA LEU A 116 -0.87 -7.91 4.63
C LEU A 116 0.04 -9.14 4.81
N SER A 117 1.25 -9.08 4.25
CA SER A 117 2.31 -10.06 4.41
C SER A 117 3.63 -9.35 4.70
N GLY A 118 4.55 -9.99 5.42
CA GLY A 118 5.81 -9.37 5.78
C GLY A 118 6.94 -10.33 6.06
N SER A 119 8.15 -9.79 6.17
CA SER A 119 9.33 -10.54 6.62
C SER A 119 9.10 -10.99 8.07
N GLY A 120 9.18 -12.30 8.32
CA GLY A 120 8.99 -12.88 9.66
C GLY A 120 7.56 -13.34 9.98
N SER A 121 6.58 -13.07 9.12
CA SER A 121 5.25 -13.67 9.21
C SER A 121 5.20 -15.01 8.46
N PRO A 122 4.21 -15.89 8.75
CA PRO A 122 3.99 -17.10 7.97
C PRO A 122 3.87 -16.79 6.48
N ALA A 123 4.31 -17.72 5.64
CA ALA A 123 4.18 -17.58 4.19
C ALA A 123 2.71 -17.35 3.80
N ALA A 124 2.46 -16.28 3.05
CA ALA A 124 1.15 -15.98 2.53
C ALA A 124 0.67 -17.11 1.61
N LYS A 125 -0.58 -17.54 1.79
CA LYS A 125 -1.19 -18.64 1.04
C LYS A 125 -1.97 -18.11 -0.17
N GLY A 126 -1.25 -17.80 -1.24
CA GLY A 126 -1.85 -17.36 -2.50
C GLY A 126 -1.31 -18.12 -3.69
N LYS A 127 -1.96 -17.97 -4.86
CA LYS A 127 -1.57 -18.68 -6.07
C LYS A 127 -0.68 -17.82 -6.94
N GLN A 128 0.61 -18.13 -7.06
CA GLN A 128 1.48 -17.48 -8.04
C GLN A 128 2.39 -18.48 -8.74
N LYS A 129 2.63 -18.26 -10.03
CA LYS A 129 3.61 -19.04 -10.78
C LYS A 129 4.99 -18.88 -10.12
N GLY A 130 5.66 -19.99 -9.84
CA GLY A 130 6.97 -20.01 -9.20
C GLY A 130 6.95 -19.96 -7.67
N VAL A 131 5.78 -19.85 -7.03
CA VAL A 131 5.63 -19.98 -5.58
C VAL A 131 5.04 -21.35 -5.25
N THR A 132 5.68 -22.08 -4.33
CA THR A 132 5.27 -23.42 -3.90
C THR A 132 4.88 -23.41 -2.42
N LYS A 133 4.23 -24.48 -1.95
CA LYS A 133 3.88 -24.65 -0.52
C LYS A 133 5.10 -24.62 0.42
N SER A 134 6.31 -24.85 -0.11
CA SER A 134 7.57 -24.82 0.62
C SER A 134 8.35 -23.52 0.45
N SER A 135 7.81 -22.52 -0.27
CA SER A 135 8.47 -21.22 -0.38
C SER A 135 8.63 -20.58 1.00
N PRO A 136 9.77 -19.91 1.27
CA PRO A 136 9.96 -19.20 2.53
C PRO A 136 8.95 -18.06 2.67
N GLY A 137 8.87 -17.48 3.87
CA GLY A 137 8.19 -16.20 4.08
C GLY A 137 8.71 -15.11 3.13
N LEU A 138 8.02 -13.97 3.09
CA LEU A 138 8.33 -12.89 2.15
C LEU A 138 9.79 -12.41 2.30
N LEU A 139 10.52 -12.39 1.18
CA LEU A 139 11.86 -11.80 1.05
C LEU A 139 11.86 -10.76 -0.10
N GLY A 140 12.46 -9.60 0.15
CA GLY A 140 12.38 -8.45 -0.76
C GLY A 140 11.00 -7.80 -0.73
N GLY A 141 10.63 -7.08 -1.80
CA GLY A 141 9.35 -6.37 -1.81
C GLY A 141 9.34 -5.11 -0.95
N ASP A 142 10.50 -4.54 -0.62
CA ASP A 142 10.59 -3.35 0.23
C ASP A 142 9.99 -2.13 -0.45
N THR A 143 9.44 -1.20 0.34
CA THR A 143 9.05 0.12 -0.17
C THR A 143 10.22 1.07 0.05
N ILE A 144 10.83 1.56 -1.03
CA ILE A 144 12.05 2.38 -0.99
C ILE A 144 11.70 3.80 -1.40
N PHE A 145 12.12 4.78 -0.60
CA PHE A 145 11.93 6.21 -0.86
C PHE A 145 13.25 6.87 -1.26
N TYR A 146 13.14 7.75 -2.25
CA TYR A 146 14.25 8.47 -2.85
C TYR A 146 14.08 9.98 -2.60
N GLY A 147 15.16 10.60 -2.14
CA GLY A 147 15.27 12.04 -2.00
C GLY A 147 16.00 12.67 -3.18
N HIS A 148 16.48 13.89 -2.97
CA HIS A 148 17.21 14.66 -3.97
C HIS A 148 18.37 13.85 -4.60
N ARG A 149 18.49 13.96 -5.95
CA ARG A 149 19.45 13.20 -6.79
C ARG A 149 19.32 11.67 -6.70
N GLY A 150 18.14 11.16 -6.37
CA GLY A 150 17.86 9.72 -6.37
C GLY A 150 18.55 8.96 -5.23
N LYS A 151 18.96 9.65 -4.16
CA LYS A 151 19.54 9.00 -2.98
C LYS A 151 18.43 8.32 -2.18
N VAL A 152 18.65 7.07 -1.78
CA VAL A 152 17.75 6.39 -0.84
C VAL A 152 17.74 7.14 0.49
N VAL A 153 16.55 7.56 0.93
CA VAL A 153 16.34 8.28 2.20
C VAL A 153 15.60 7.42 3.22
N ALA A 154 14.81 6.45 2.78
CA ALA A 154 14.17 5.48 3.65
C ALA A 154 13.90 4.16 2.91
N THR A 155 13.94 3.07 3.66
CA THR A 155 13.52 1.74 3.20
C THR A 155 12.58 1.15 4.24
N VAL A 156 11.40 0.74 3.81
CA VAL A 156 10.38 0.13 4.66
C VAL A 156 10.22 -1.33 4.29
N VAL A 157 10.70 -2.20 5.16
CA VAL A 157 10.52 -3.65 5.04
C VAL A 157 9.07 -4.01 5.40
N PRO A 158 8.36 -4.79 4.57
CA PRO A 158 6.97 -5.18 4.84
C PRO A 158 6.87 -6.00 6.12
N LYS A 159 5.89 -5.65 6.97
CA LYS A 159 5.54 -6.38 8.20
C LYS A 159 4.02 -6.52 8.22
N ALA A 160 3.49 -7.73 8.34
CA ALA A 160 2.04 -7.94 8.34
C ALA A 160 1.37 -7.09 9.42
N GLY A 161 0.29 -6.40 9.05
CA GLY A 161 -0.47 -5.52 9.94
C GLY A 161 0.11 -4.11 10.15
N ARG A 162 1.28 -3.80 9.58
CA ARG A 162 1.83 -2.43 9.59
C ARG A 162 1.20 -1.58 8.51
N ALA A 163 0.79 -0.37 8.88
CA ALA A 163 0.53 0.71 7.94
C ALA A 163 1.77 1.58 7.71
N LEU A 164 1.96 1.95 6.45
CA LEU A 164 2.85 3.00 5.99
C LEU A 164 1.97 4.13 5.44
N LEU A 165 2.14 5.32 6.02
CA LEU A 165 1.56 6.56 5.55
C LEU A 165 2.70 7.39 4.97
N HIS A 166 2.54 7.86 3.74
CA HIS A 166 3.45 8.85 3.14
C HIS A 166 2.64 9.86 2.33
N ARG A 167 3.16 11.09 2.26
CA ARG A 167 2.54 12.13 1.44
C ARG A 167 2.59 11.77 -0.04
N HIS A 168 1.60 12.23 -0.77
CA HIS A 168 1.59 12.23 -2.22
C HIS A 168 1.30 13.65 -2.77
N GLY A 169 1.20 13.82 -4.08
CA GLY A 169 1.14 15.16 -4.71
C GLY A 169 2.48 15.91 -4.63
N ASP A 170 2.43 17.22 -4.40
CA ASP A 170 3.63 18.10 -4.44
C ASP A 170 4.71 17.74 -3.41
N ALA A 171 4.31 17.11 -2.30
CA ALA A 171 5.21 16.65 -1.25
C ALA A 171 5.57 15.16 -1.39
N CYS A 172 5.18 14.50 -2.48
CA CYS A 172 5.47 13.09 -2.70
C CYS A 172 6.97 12.87 -2.89
N LEU A 173 7.55 11.99 -2.07
CA LEU A 173 8.85 11.44 -2.37
C LEU A 173 8.70 10.37 -3.46
N GLU A 174 9.60 10.41 -4.46
CA GLU A 174 9.72 9.32 -5.41
C GLU A 174 9.96 8.01 -4.65
N HIS A 175 9.19 6.98 -4.98
CA HIS A 175 9.24 5.71 -4.27
C HIS A 175 8.94 4.53 -5.18
N GLU A 176 9.31 3.34 -4.72
CA GLU A 176 9.09 2.10 -5.46
C GLU A 176 8.78 0.93 -4.52
N SER A 177 8.13 -0.10 -5.06
CA SER A 177 8.10 -1.44 -4.47
C SER A 177 9.19 -2.26 -5.13
N ALA A 178 10.28 -2.51 -4.41
CA ALA A 178 11.40 -3.33 -4.86
C ALA A 178 10.95 -4.74 -5.28
N PRO A 179 11.72 -5.44 -6.13
CA PRO A 179 11.37 -6.80 -6.54
C PRO A 179 11.20 -7.75 -5.36
N VAL A 180 10.14 -8.58 -5.42
CA VAL A 180 10.01 -9.72 -4.51
C VAL A 180 11.04 -10.77 -4.91
N LYS A 181 11.84 -11.23 -3.95
CA LYS A 181 12.87 -12.26 -4.16
C LYS A 181 12.31 -13.66 -3.90
N ALA A 182 11.45 -13.79 -2.89
CA ALA A 182 10.77 -15.05 -2.57
C ALA A 182 9.45 -14.80 -1.80
N GLY A 183 8.54 -15.78 -1.84
CA GLY A 183 7.23 -15.68 -1.22
C GLY A 183 6.27 -14.76 -1.99
N LEU A 184 5.26 -14.25 -1.30
CA LEU A 184 4.24 -13.35 -1.87
C LEU A 184 4.12 -12.11 -1.00
N LYS A 185 4.09 -10.94 -1.65
CA LYS A 185 3.79 -9.66 -1.03
C LYS A 185 2.34 -9.30 -1.31
N TYR A 186 1.57 -9.04 -0.26
CA TYR A 186 0.23 -8.48 -0.33
C TYR A 186 0.17 -7.13 0.37
N ILE A 187 -0.55 -6.19 -0.23
CA ILE A 187 -0.76 -4.85 0.30
C ILE A 187 -2.24 -4.50 0.13
N LEU A 188 -2.85 -3.94 1.16
CA LEU A 188 -4.06 -3.14 1.02
C LEU A 188 -3.64 -1.69 0.84
N ARG A 189 -4.08 -1.03 -0.23
CA ARG A 189 -3.89 0.40 -0.45
C ARG A 189 -5.25 1.11 -0.40
N SER A 190 -5.24 2.25 0.27
CA SER A 190 -6.20 3.34 0.07
C SER A 190 -5.43 4.66 0.25
N ASP A 191 -6.14 5.75 0.38
CA ASP A 191 -5.63 7.10 0.55
C ASP A 191 -6.38 7.76 1.73
N VAL A 192 -5.79 8.75 2.37
CA VAL A 192 -6.45 9.51 3.46
C VAL A 192 -7.03 10.79 2.87
N CYS A 193 -8.32 11.02 3.12
CA CYS A 193 -9.06 12.19 2.66
C CYS A 193 -8.88 13.36 3.63
N PHE A 194 -8.84 14.56 3.06
CA PHE A 194 -8.63 15.84 3.71
C PHE A 194 -9.65 16.86 3.23
N THR A 195 -9.84 17.90 4.03
CA THR A 195 -10.51 19.14 3.68
C THR A 195 -9.69 20.30 4.22
N ASP A 196 -9.80 21.45 3.59
CA ASP A 196 -9.30 22.70 4.16
C ASP A 196 -10.11 23.03 5.43
N SER A 197 -9.44 23.61 6.43
CA SER A 197 -10.02 23.97 7.73
C SER A 197 -10.65 25.35 7.74
#